data_AF-A0A9W4UGI9-F1
#
_entry.id   AF-A0A9W4UGI9-F1
#
_cell.length_a   1.000
_cell.length_b   1.000
_cell.length_c   1.000
_cell.angle_alpha   90.00
_cell.angle_beta   90.00
_cell.angle_gamma   90.00
#
_symmetry.space_group_name_H-M   'P 1'
#
loop_
_entity.id
_entity.type
_entity.pdbx_description
1 polymer ?
#
loop_
_entity_poly.entity_id
_entity_poly.type
_entity_poly.pdbx_seq_one_letter_code
_entity_poly.pdbx_strand_id
1 'polypeptide(L)'
;MAEPDMVLISELLEEVSRNPPAIAARKLLVEHYFTVGWLDAALDEVTELEQVAPSDPEIARLAGILRRKPQPSTQNTPVTSQKTRANPAELKPNMMRNRTSQKPPQLNDDLDVAKQDLKKGYTALRSKATNILANLRRLSHLQKNSGVAQRIDTTRIEAVSQGAGTEPTAQTQQPVSVRKAARTIAADPNKATDFVIADLEAILQQARGLYQTADDDTIRDMMVKRVQALDSNLPENLKIHTELGLMHVVHENMNKTYANDETMLGDEIVDIPRKDFYVTEDNYAWDLTELVNAIKANGGVMRNPLSRGMFTPKDVRGILMHPDGKSLAALQIQQRDMAKGVRMATIDEMDKLAVILLQDQSSDQLPSRRAVDQFLTYIATLPEQEQKAIDGLRCPATDSHTGVTYDSTIGESVRDAKGNRICFHKTGDYIQQAANHLRKYQGVPPAPKCSLM
;
A
#
# COMPACT_ATOMS: atom_id res chain seq x y z
N MET A 1 -26.17 6.24 -16.36
CA MET A 1 -25.00 7.15 -16.50
C MET A 1 -24.07 6.50 -17.51
N ALA A 2 -23.48 7.28 -18.41
CA ALA A 2 -22.55 6.73 -19.40
C ALA A 2 -21.25 6.30 -18.70
N GLU A 3 -20.64 5.20 -19.15
CA GLU A 3 -19.30 4.82 -18.69
C GLU A 3 -18.26 5.84 -19.19
N PRO A 4 -17.24 6.20 -18.37
CA PRO A 4 -16.19 7.11 -18.80
C PRO A 4 -15.35 6.49 -19.91
N ASP A 5 -15.30 7.16 -21.05
CA ASP A 5 -14.29 6.87 -22.08
C ASP A 5 -12.92 7.36 -21.60
N MET A 6 -12.14 6.43 -21.05
CA MET A 6 -10.80 6.71 -20.52
C MET A 6 -9.79 7.02 -21.62
N VAL A 7 -10.00 6.53 -22.84
CA VAL A 7 -9.13 6.81 -23.98
C VAL A 7 -9.28 8.28 -24.35
N LEU A 8 -10.51 8.75 -24.53
CA LEU A 8 -10.80 10.16 -24.80
C LEU A 8 -10.25 11.09 -23.70
N ILE A 9 -10.42 10.73 -22.43
CA ILE A 9 -9.87 11.51 -21.31
C ILE A 9 -8.34 11.61 -21.43
N SER A 10 -7.66 10.49 -21.70
CA SER A 10 -6.20 10.47 -21.81
C SER A 10 -5.70 11.32 -22.98
N GLU A 11 -6.34 11.24 -24.15
CA GLU A 11 -5.99 12.03 -25.34
C GLU A 11 -6.19 13.53 -25.10
N LEU A 12 -7.31 13.92 -24.48
CA LEU A 12 -7.59 15.31 -24.16
C LEU A 12 -6.61 15.87 -23.12
N LEU A 13 -6.25 15.09 -22.09
CA LEU A 13 -5.26 15.50 -21.10
C LEU A 13 -3.86 15.66 -21.71
N GLU A 14 -3.49 14.75 -22.63
CA GLU A 14 -2.24 14.84 -23.35
C GLU A 14 -2.20 16.10 -24.25
N GLU A 15 -3.29 16.38 -24.97
CA GLU A 15 -3.41 17.59 -25.80
C GLU A 15 -3.31 18.88 -24.96
N VAL A 16 -3.94 18.89 -23.78
CA VAL A 16 -3.83 20.00 -22.82
C VAL A 16 -2.40 20.20 -22.32
N SER A 17 -1.67 19.11 -22.11
CA SER A 17 -0.27 19.16 -21.70
C SER A 17 0.66 19.63 -22.82
N ARG A 18 0.41 19.19 -24.07
CA ARG A 18 1.26 19.51 -25.22
C ARG A 18 1.05 20.95 -25.70
N ASN A 19 -0.19 21.46 -25.66
CA ASN A 19 -0.56 22.73 -26.27
C ASN A 19 -1.29 23.72 -25.31
N PRO A 20 -0.67 24.20 -24.21
CA PRO A 20 -1.30 25.17 -23.32
C PRO A 20 -1.67 26.48 -24.07
N PRO A 21 -2.91 27.01 -23.95
CA PRO A 21 -3.93 26.65 -22.96
C PRO A 21 -4.94 25.56 -23.36
N ALA A 22 -4.94 25.09 -24.61
CA ALA A 22 -5.82 24.04 -25.14
C ALA A 22 -7.32 24.19 -24.79
N ILE A 23 -7.88 25.39 -24.97
CA ILE A 23 -9.25 25.75 -24.53
C ILE A 23 -10.30 24.76 -25.07
N ALA A 24 -10.20 24.35 -26.34
CA ALA A 24 -11.15 23.41 -26.94
C ALA A 24 -11.10 22.02 -26.29
N ALA A 25 -9.89 21.49 -26.03
CA ALA A 25 -9.73 20.19 -25.38
C ALA A 25 -10.26 20.21 -23.93
N ARG A 26 -10.00 21.30 -23.20
CA ARG A 26 -10.54 21.50 -21.84
C ARG A 26 -12.06 21.59 -21.82
N LYS A 27 -12.70 22.26 -22.80
CA LYS A 27 -14.17 22.31 -22.92
C LYS A 27 -14.76 20.91 -23.14
N LEU A 28 -14.18 20.13 -24.04
CA LEU A 28 -14.60 18.74 -24.28
C LEU A 28 -14.42 17.87 -23.02
N LEU A 29 -13.33 18.07 -22.28
CA LEU A 29 -13.08 17.37 -21.02
C LEU A 29 -14.18 17.66 -19.98
N VAL A 30 -14.60 18.93 -19.86
CA VAL A 30 -15.71 19.35 -18.98
C VAL A 30 -17.02 18.68 -19.37
N GLU A 31 -17.36 18.67 -20.66
CA GLU A 31 -18.59 18.06 -21.15
C GLU A 31 -18.61 16.56 -20.86
N HIS A 32 -17.48 15.87 -21.07
CA HIS A 32 -17.36 14.44 -20.79
C HIS A 32 -17.43 14.13 -19.30
N TYR A 33 -16.75 14.90 -18.45
CA TYR A 33 -16.90 14.75 -16.99
C TYR A 33 -18.34 14.99 -16.54
N PHE A 34 -19.03 15.95 -17.14
CA PHE A 34 -20.43 16.22 -16.84
C PHE A 34 -21.35 15.06 -17.24
N THR A 35 -21.19 14.47 -18.43
CA THR A 35 -22.04 13.36 -18.90
C THR A 35 -21.84 12.07 -18.11
N VAL A 36 -20.62 11.82 -17.62
CA VAL A 36 -20.29 10.68 -16.75
C VAL A 36 -20.76 10.91 -15.30
N GLY A 37 -21.06 12.14 -14.92
CA GLY A 37 -21.48 12.51 -13.55
C GLY A 37 -20.32 12.83 -12.61
N TRP A 38 -19.12 13.06 -13.14
CA TRP A 38 -17.94 13.51 -12.40
C TRP A 38 -17.96 15.04 -12.23
N LEU A 39 -18.98 15.53 -11.52
CA LEU A 39 -19.28 16.96 -11.42
C LEU A 39 -18.12 17.78 -10.82
N ASP A 40 -17.40 17.22 -9.85
CA ASP A 40 -16.27 17.92 -9.21
C ASP A 40 -15.10 18.12 -10.17
N ALA A 41 -14.76 17.09 -10.97
CA ALA A 41 -13.73 17.20 -12.00
C ALA A 41 -14.10 18.20 -13.10
N ALA A 42 -15.38 18.21 -13.49
CA ALA A 42 -15.92 19.20 -14.43
C ALA A 42 -15.82 20.63 -13.86
N LEU A 43 -16.12 20.81 -12.58
CA LEU A 43 -16.13 22.12 -11.92
C LEU A 43 -14.71 22.67 -11.71
N ASP A 44 -13.74 21.81 -11.37
CA ASP A 44 -12.33 22.17 -11.31
C ASP A 44 -11.81 22.64 -12.68
N GLU A 45 -12.09 21.89 -13.75
CA GLU A 45 -11.62 22.22 -15.09
C GLU A 45 -12.28 23.50 -15.63
N VAL A 46 -13.57 23.73 -15.35
CA VAL A 46 -14.24 25.00 -15.67
C VAL A 46 -13.61 26.17 -14.92
N THR A 47 -13.21 25.97 -13.67
CA THR A 47 -12.56 27.04 -12.88
C THR A 47 -11.19 27.41 -13.47
N GLU A 48 -10.42 26.44 -13.96
CA GLU A 48 -9.17 26.70 -14.70
C GLU A 48 -9.46 27.42 -16.04
N LEU A 49 -10.52 27.00 -16.75
CA LEU A 49 -10.97 27.65 -17.99
C LEU A 49 -11.40 29.11 -17.80
N GLU A 50 -12.10 29.44 -16.71
CA GLU A 50 -12.47 30.83 -16.36
C GLU A 50 -11.24 31.73 -16.13
N GLN A 51 -10.14 31.18 -15.63
CA GLN A 51 -8.89 31.94 -15.45
C GLN A 51 -8.19 32.23 -16.78
N VAL A 52 -8.24 31.30 -17.71
CA VAL A 52 -7.46 31.35 -18.95
C VAL A 52 -8.21 32.05 -20.09
N ALA A 53 -9.54 31.94 -20.12
CA ALA A 53 -10.39 32.56 -21.14
C ALA A 53 -11.68 33.17 -20.53
N PRO A 54 -11.56 34.21 -19.69
CA PRO A 54 -12.69 34.76 -18.92
C PRO A 54 -13.81 35.37 -19.78
N SER A 55 -13.53 35.74 -21.03
CA SER A 55 -14.51 36.36 -21.95
C SER A 55 -15.24 35.36 -22.84
N ASP A 56 -14.97 34.05 -22.70
CA ASP A 56 -15.60 33.03 -23.54
C ASP A 56 -17.04 32.72 -23.05
N PRO A 57 -18.08 32.96 -23.86
CA PRO A 57 -19.47 32.78 -23.45
C PRO A 57 -19.83 31.32 -23.19
N GLU A 58 -19.11 30.36 -23.80
CA GLU A 58 -19.36 28.94 -23.62
C GLU A 58 -18.86 28.44 -22.25
N ILE A 59 -17.73 28.98 -21.79
CA ILE A 59 -17.21 28.69 -20.44
C ILE A 59 -18.19 29.19 -19.38
N ALA A 60 -18.72 30.41 -19.55
CA ALA A 60 -19.76 30.95 -18.67
C ALA A 60 -21.04 30.10 -18.66
N ARG A 61 -21.44 29.55 -19.83
CA ARG A 61 -22.57 28.61 -19.95
C ARG A 61 -22.31 27.32 -19.18
N LEU A 62 -21.15 26.68 -19.37
CA LEU A 62 -20.76 25.45 -18.68
C LEU A 62 -20.70 25.65 -17.16
N ALA A 63 -20.10 26.75 -16.70
CA ALA A 63 -20.08 27.13 -15.29
C ALA A 63 -21.48 27.29 -14.70
N GLY A 64 -22.39 27.93 -15.46
CA GLY A 64 -23.79 28.10 -15.06
C GLY A 64 -24.54 26.78 -14.92
N ILE A 65 -24.26 25.81 -15.80
CA ILE A 65 -24.87 24.47 -15.74
C ILE A 65 -24.36 23.71 -14.51
N LEU A 66 -23.03 23.69 -14.29
CA LEU A 66 -22.41 22.96 -13.18
C LEU A 66 -22.72 23.53 -11.80
N ARG A 67 -22.85 24.86 -11.68
CA ARG A 67 -23.13 25.55 -10.41
C ARG A 67 -24.61 25.56 -10.03
N ARG A 68 -25.53 25.21 -10.96
CA ARG A 68 -26.96 25.12 -10.64
C ARG A 68 -27.18 23.94 -9.69
N LYS A 69 -27.46 24.25 -8.42
CA LYS A 69 -27.95 23.26 -7.45
C LYS A 69 -29.19 22.58 -8.03
N PRO A 70 -29.31 21.24 -7.94
CA PRO A 70 -30.52 20.55 -8.38
C PRO A 70 -31.71 21.10 -7.60
N GLN A 71 -32.57 21.82 -8.33
CA GLN A 71 -33.80 22.37 -7.77
C GLN A 71 -34.72 21.17 -7.51
N PRO A 72 -35.28 21.01 -6.29
CA PRO A 72 -36.21 19.93 -6.02
C PRO A 72 -37.39 20.12 -6.98
N SER A 73 -37.67 19.10 -7.79
CA SER A 73 -38.77 19.13 -8.75
C SER A 73 -40.09 19.26 -8.00
N THR A 74 -40.65 20.47 -7.99
CA THR A 74 -42.05 20.68 -7.68
C THR A 74 -42.87 20.03 -8.79
N GLN A 75 -43.45 18.89 -8.45
CA GLN A 75 -44.50 18.22 -9.23
C GLN A 75 -45.56 19.23 -9.65
N ASN A 76 -45.91 19.27 -10.93
CA ASN A 76 -47.14 19.86 -11.41
C ASN A 76 -47.88 18.89 -12.32
N THR A 77 -48.92 18.31 -11.71
CA THR A 77 -50.30 18.11 -12.20
C THR A 77 -50.62 17.23 -13.42
N PRO A 78 -51.78 16.53 -13.36
CA PRO A 78 -52.12 15.39 -14.20
C PRO A 78 -52.88 15.79 -15.47
N VAL A 79 -52.73 14.97 -16.52
CA VAL A 79 -53.59 15.01 -17.71
C VAL A 79 -54.81 14.11 -17.48
N THR A 80 -55.97 14.75 -17.58
CA THR A 80 -57.32 14.20 -17.51
C THR A 80 -57.60 13.25 -18.67
N SER A 81 -58.01 12.02 -18.36
CA SER A 81 -58.73 11.14 -19.30
C SER A 81 -59.90 10.47 -18.57
N GLN A 82 -61.10 10.71 -19.09
CA GLN A 82 -62.39 10.26 -18.57
C GLN A 82 -62.70 8.79 -18.92
N LYS A 83 -63.58 8.21 -18.07
CA LYS A 83 -64.66 7.22 -18.37
C LYS A 83 -64.22 5.74 -18.46
N THR A 84 -64.84 4.72 -17.84
CA THR A 84 -66.15 4.55 -17.12
C THR A 84 -66.21 3.16 -16.45
N ARG A 85 -66.99 3.02 -15.34
CA ARG A 85 -67.71 1.81 -14.81
C ARG A 85 -66.87 0.62 -14.28
N ALA A 86 -67.24 -0.17 -13.27
CA ALA A 86 -68.47 -0.34 -12.47
C ALA A 86 -68.20 -0.96 -11.07
N ASN A 87 -68.93 -0.46 -10.06
CA ASN A 87 -69.63 -1.14 -8.94
C ASN A 87 -68.93 -2.00 -7.85
N PRO A 88 -69.60 -2.23 -6.68
CA PRO A 88 -68.99 -2.06 -5.35
C PRO A 88 -69.05 -3.29 -4.42
N ALA A 89 -68.19 -3.29 -3.38
CA ALA A 89 -68.25 -3.98 -2.08
C ALA A 89 -66.86 -3.77 -1.43
N GLU A 90 -66.59 -3.62 -0.14
CA GLU A 90 -67.29 -3.95 1.10
C GLU A 90 -66.59 -3.21 2.27
N LEU A 91 -67.35 -2.99 3.33
CA LEU A 91 -67.02 -2.59 4.71
C LEU A 91 -65.75 -3.31 5.26
N LYS A 92 -64.89 -2.82 6.18
CA LYS A 92 -65.03 -1.99 7.40
C LYS A 92 -63.59 -1.75 8.00
N PRO A 93 -63.44 -0.97 9.09
CA PRO A 93 -62.26 -0.15 9.40
C PRO A 93 -61.25 -0.84 10.32
N ASN A 94 -60.00 -0.34 10.37
CA ASN A 94 -59.27 -0.37 11.64
C ASN A 94 -58.10 0.61 11.78
N MET A 95 -58.16 1.28 12.94
CA MET A 95 -57.06 1.81 13.77
C MET A 95 -56.15 2.91 13.19
N MET A 96 -56.65 4.14 13.29
CA MET A 96 -55.80 5.31 13.52
C MET A 96 -55.03 5.15 14.83
N ARG A 97 -53.72 4.92 14.72
CA ARG A 97 -52.78 5.06 15.81
C ARG A 97 -52.43 6.55 15.91
N ASN A 98 -53.03 7.23 16.89
CA ASN A 98 -52.72 8.61 17.27
C ASN A 98 -51.20 8.77 17.49
N ARG A 99 -50.52 9.33 16.50
CA ARG A 99 -49.20 9.95 16.69
C ARG A 99 -49.48 11.37 17.15
N THR A 100 -49.36 11.59 18.45
CA THR A 100 -49.30 12.91 19.05
C THR A 100 -48.18 13.69 18.35
N SER A 101 -48.59 14.67 17.56
CA SER A 101 -47.75 15.72 17.02
C SER A 101 -47.18 16.51 18.19
N GLN A 102 -45.95 16.17 18.61
CA GLN A 102 -45.17 17.01 19.50
C GLN A 102 -44.97 18.35 18.79
N LYS A 103 -45.56 19.42 19.37
CA LYS A 103 -45.25 20.79 18.97
C LYS A 103 -43.73 20.99 19.11
N PRO A 104 -43.09 21.69 18.17
CA PRO A 104 -41.69 22.08 18.33
C PRO A 104 -41.52 22.84 19.65
N PRO A 105 -40.47 22.55 20.44
CA PRO A 105 -40.26 23.19 21.73
C PRO A 105 -40.17 24.71 21.50
N GLN A 106 -41.06 25.44 22.18
CA GLN A 106 -40.95 26.89 22.27
C GLN A 106 -39.66 27.19 23.04
N LEU A 107 -38.71 27.88 22.40
CA LEU A 107 -37.54 28.43 23.09
C LEU A 107 -38.06 29.45 24.12
N ASN A 108 -38.15 29.03 25.38
CA ASN A 108 -38.24 29.95 26.51
C ASN A 108 -36.87 30.60 26.74
N ASP A 109 -36.91 31.85 27.21
CA ASP A 109 -35.80 32.83 27.35
C ASP A 109 -34.61 32.43 28.25
N ASP A 110 -34.48 31.16 28.66
CA ASP A 110 -33.44 30.72 29.58
C ASP A 110 -32.35 29.88 28.88
N LEU A 111 -31.69 30.52 27.91
CA LEU A 111 -30.67 29.93 27.05
C LEU A 111 -29.49 29.36 27.87
N ASP A 112 -29.21 29.94 29.03
CA ASP A 112 -28.09 29.53 29.87
C ASP A 112 -28.40 28.27 30.69
N VAL A 113 -29.66 28.07 31.11
CA VAL A 113 -30.11 26.80 31.71
C VAL A 113 -30.01 25.67 30.67
N ALA A 114 -30.46 25.93 29.44
CA ALA A 114 -30.36 24.94 28.35
C ALA A 114 -28.89 24.57 28.02
N LYS A 115 -27.98 25.55 28.01
CA LYS A 115 -26.54 25.29 27.82
C LYS A 115 -25.94 24.46 28.96
N GLN A 116 -26.30 24.76 30.22
CA GLN A 116 -25.82 23.99 31.37
C GLN A 116 -26.34 22.56 31.34
N ASP A 117 -27.61 22.35 31.00
CA ASP A 117 -28.20 21.02 30.87
C ASP A 117 -27.57 20.22 29.73
N LEU A 118 -27.30 20.85 28.58
CA LEU A 118 -26.58 20.22 27.48
C LEU A 118 -25.17 19.80 27.90
N LYS A 119 -24.44 20.68 28.61
CA LYS A 119 -23.09 20.39 29.10
C LYS A 119 -23.10 19.21 30.08
N LYS A 120 -24.04 19.21 31.03
CA LYS A 120 -24.22 18.09 31.99
C LYS A 120 -24.58 16.79 31.26
N GLY A 121 -25.53 16.84 30.33
CA GLY A 121 -25.95 15.69 29.52
C GLY A 121 -24.80 15.12 28.70
N TYR A 122 -23.99 15.98 28.06
CA TYR A 122 -22.82 15.55 27.28
C TYR A 122 -21.74 14.92 28.16
N THR A 123 -21.45 15.49 29.34
CA THR A 123 -20.49 14.88 30.28
C THR A 123 -20.95 13.52 30.79
N ALA A 124 -22.24 13.35 31.05
CA ALA A 124 -22.83 12.06 31.45
C ALA A 124 -22.82 11.04 30.31
N LEU A 125 -22.99 11.48 29.06
CA LEU A 125 -22.87 10.62 27.89
C LEU A 125 -21.42 10.15 27.70
N ARG A 126 -20.44 11.05 27.85
CA ARG A 126 -19.01 10.70 27.77
C ARG A 126 -18.62 9.66 28.80
N SER A 127 -19.01 9.83 30.06
CA SER A 127 -18.69 8.86 31.10
C SER A 127 -19.31 7.48 30.84
N LYS A 128 -20.56 7.44 30.31
CA LYS A 128 -21.17 6.20 29.85
C LYS A 128 -20.42 5.56 28.68
N ALA A 129 -20.01 6.34 27.69
CA ALA A 129 -19.23 5.86 26.55
C ALA A 129 -17.88 5.27 27.00
N THR A 130 -17.17 5.94 27.92
CA THR A 130 -15.92 5.43 28.51
C THR A 130 -16.14 4.10 29.23
N ASN A 131 -17.22 3.97 30.01
CA ASN A 131 -17.56 2.73 30.70
C ASN A 131 -17.91 1.60 29.72
N ILE A 132 -18.66 1.88 28.66
CA ILE A 132 -18.99 0.92 27.61
C ILE A 132 -17.70 0.47 26.90
N LEU A 133 -16.81 1.40 26.55
CA LEU A 133 -15.54 1.10 25.92
C LEU A 133 -14.67 0.18 26.80
N ALA A 134 -14.58 0.47 28.09
CA ALA A 134 -13.85 -0.36 29.05
C ALA A 134 -14.44 -1.77 29.14
N ASN A 135 -15.77 -1.90 29.15
CA ASN A 135 -16.45 -3.20 29.15
C ASN A 135 -16.24 -3.97 27.85
N LEU A 136 -16.28 -3.30 26.69
CA LEU A 136 -16.02 -3.93 25.39
C LEU A 136 -14.57 -4.43 25.29
N ARG A 137 -13.60 -3.64 25.77
CA ARG A 137 -12.19 -4.09 25.85
C ARG A 137 -12.03 -5.30 26.78
N ARG A 138 -12.73 -5.32 27.92
CA ARG A 138 -12.71 -6.46 28.84
C ARG A 138 -13.37 -7.71 28.25
N LEU A 139 -14.48 -7.54 27.53
CA LEU A 139 -15.15 -8.64 26.82
C LEU A 139 -14.27 -9.19 25.70
N SER A 140 -13.66 -8.32 24.90
CA SER A 140 -12.70 -8.71 23.86
C SER A 140 -11.54 -9.53 24.44
N HIS A 141 -10.99 -9.12 25.58
CA HIS A 141 -9.93 -9.89 26.25
C HIS A 141 -10.43 -11.26 26.75
N LEU A 142 -11.64 -11.36 27.31
CA LEU A 142 -12.21 -12.63 27.75
C LEU A 142 -12.53 -13.56 26.57
N GLN A 143 -12.97 -13.01 25.44
CA GLN A 143 -13.27 -13.74 24.22
C GLN A 143 -12.00 -14.24 23.51
N LYS A 144 -10.93 -13.44 23.48
CA LYS A 144 -9.61 -13.87 23.00
C LYS A 144 -9.11 -15.08 23.80
N ASN A 145 -9.30 -15.07 25.13
CA ASN A 145 -8.95 -16.21 25.98
C ASN A 145 -9.83 -17.47 25.77
N SER A 146 -10.95 -17.35 25.07
CA SER A 146 -11.88 -18.46 24.77
C SER A 146 -11.89 -18.88 23.30
N GLY A 147 -10.97 -18.36 22.48
CA GLY A 147 -10.79 -18.77 21.08
C GLY A 147 -11.91 -18.32 20.14
N VAL A 148 -12.69 -17.31 20.52
CA VAL A 148 -13.77 -16.76 19.67
C VAL A 148 -13.30 -15.45 19.06
N ALA A 149 -13.07 -15.44 17.75
CA ALA A 149 -12.74 -14.22 17.01
C ALA A 149 -13.99 -13.33 16.82
N GLN A 150 -13.89 -12.04 17.16
CA GLN A 150 -14.90 -11.03 16.80
C GLN A 150 -14.25 -9.69 16.45
N ARG A 151 -14.74 -9.09 15.34
CA ARG A 151 -14.56 -7.67 15.01
C ARG A 151 -15.57 -6.83 15.81
N ILE A 152 -15.14 -6.24 16.91
CA ILE A 152 -15.91 -5.19 17.59
C ILE A 152 -15.39 -3.84 17.11
N ASP A 153 -16.15 -3.17 16.23
CA ASP A 153 -15.87 -1.80 15.83
C ASP A 153 -16.13 -0.84 17.01
N THR A 154 -15.06 -0.43 17.68
CA THR A 154 -15.11 0.48 18.86
C THR A 154 -14.90 1.95 18.50
N THR A 155 -14.60 2.25 17.23
CA THR A 155 -14.15 3.57 16.77
C THR A 155 -15.14 4.69 17.11
N ARG A 156 -16.43 4.45 16.92
CA ARG A 156 -17.52 5.41 17.23
C ARG A 156 -17.65 5.71 18.72
N ILE A 157 -17.46 4.69 19.57
CA ILE A 157 -17.58 4.82 21.03
C ILE A 157 -16.35 5.56 21.56
N GLU A 158 -15.18 5.31 20.97
CA GLU A 158 -13.93 6.00 21.27
C GLU A 158 -14.04 7.50 20.96
N ALA A 159 -14.57 7.86 19.79
CA ALA A 159 -14.80 9.26 19.40
C ALA A 159 -15.70 10.01 20.40
N VAL A 160 -16.82 9.40 20.82
CA VAL A 160 -17.72 9.98 21.83
C VAL A 160 -17.01 10.11 23.18
N SER A 161 -16.22 9.10 23.60
CA SER A 161 -15.52 9.12 24.88
C SER A 161 -14.45 10.24 24.95
N GLN A 162 -13.75 10.49 23.84
CA GLN A 162 -12.70 11.51 23.74
C GLN A 162 -13.27 12.93 23.65
N GLY A 163 -14.57 13.08 23.48
CA GLY A 163 -15.20 14.39 23.35
C GLY A 163 -14.97 15.03 21.98
N ALA A 164 -14.57 14.23 20.98
CA ALA A 164 -14.65 14.64 19.60
C ALA A 164 -16.14 14.86 19.30
N GLY A 165 -16.49 16.07 18.88
CA GLY A 165 -17.87 16.40 18.55
C GLY A 165 -18.42 15.38 17.57
N THR A 166 -19.65 14.92 17.80
CA THR A 166 -20.45 14.21 16.78
C THR A 166 -20.91 15.20 15.71
N GLU A 167 -20.01 16.05 15.20
CA GLU A 167 -20.19 16.48 13.84
C GLU A 167 -20.12 15.20 13.00
N PRO A 168 -21.03 15.02 12.04
CA PRO A 168 -20.90 13.93 11.11
C PRO A 168 -19.60 14.18 10.33
N THR A 169 -18.49 13.60 10.78
CA THR A 169 -17.33 13.30 9.93
C THR A 169 -17.71 12.33 8.80
N ALA A 170 -18.95 11.82 8.81
CA ALA A 170 -19.64 11.25 7.66
C ALA A 170 -20.43 12.31 6.85
N GLN A 171 -19.97 13.57 6.74
CA GLN A 171 -19.90 14.08 5.38
C GLN A 171 -18.92 13.15 4.68
N THR A 172 -19.46 12.16 3.96
CA THR A 172 -18.71 11.36 3.00
C THR A 172 -17.78 12.33 2.30
N GLN A 173 -16.50 12.34 2.70
CA GLN A 173 -15.53 13.23 2.08
C GLN A 173 -15.54 12.78 0.63
N GLN A 174 -16.17 13.59 -0.22
CA GLN A 174 -16.20 13.26 -1.64
C GLN A 174 -14.75 13.12 -2.07
N PRO A 175 -14.40 12.08 -2.83
CA PRO A 175 -13.05 11.92 -3.29
C PRO A 175 -12.61 13.20 -3.97
N VAL A 176 -11.44 13.68 -3.57
CA VAL A 176 -10.90 14.91 -4.12
C VAL A 176 -10.61 14.67 -5.62
N SER A 177 -10.55 15.71 -6.45
CA SER A 177 -10.10 15.52 -7.84
C SER A 177 -8.69 14.92 -7.87
N VAL A 178 -8.43 14.02 -8.82
CA VAL A 178 -7.14 13.29 -8.95
C VAL A 178 -5.97 14.28 -8.97
N ARG A 179 -6.09 15.38 -9.72
CA ARG A 179 -5.05 16.40 -9.82
C ARG A 179 -4.78 17.09 -8.49
N LYS A 180 -5.84 17.41 -7.72
CA LYS A 180 -5.67 18.05 -6.41
C LYS A 180 -5.09 17.09 -5.38
N ALA A 181 -5.50 15.82 -5.40
CA ALA A 181 -4.87 14.77 -4.60
C ALA A 181 -3.38 14.62 -4.94
N ALA A 182 -3.03 14.51 -6.23
CA ALA A 182 -1.65 14.43 -6.69
C ALA A 182 -0.82 15.67 -6.31
N ARG A 183 -1.36 16.89 -6.44
CA ARG A 183 -0.71 18.13 -5.98
C ARG A 183 -0.47 18.12 -4.47
N THR A 184 -1.41 17.59 -3.68
CA THR A 184 -1.29 17.50 -2.21
C THR A 184 -0.19 16.50 -1.82
N ILE A 185 -0.16 15.34 -2.46
CA ILE A 185 0.88 14.31 -2.29
C ILE A 185 2.26 14.86 -2.66
N ALA A 186 2.35 15.58 -3.79
CA ALA A 186 3.61 16.17 -4.25
C ALA A 186 4.10 17.32 -3.36
N ALA A 187 3.20 18.01 -2.66
CA ALA A 187 3.54 19.13 -1.79
C ALA A 187 4.20 18.70 -0.46
N ASP A 188 3.88 17.50 0.05
CA ASP A 188 4.51 16.95 1.27
C ASP A 188 4.80 15.44 1.09
N PRO A 189 5.95 15.11 0.48
CA PRO A 189 6.38 13.72 0.23
C PRO A 189 6.45 12.84 1.48
N ASN A 190 6.71 13.43 2.66
CA ASN A 190 6.84 12.66 3.90
C ASN A 190 5.51 12.07 4.38
N LYS A 191 4.39 12.68 3.95
CA LYS A 191 3.02 12.21 4.26
C LYS A 191 2.31 11.66 3.03
N ALA A 192 3.05 11.42 1.94
CA ALA A 192 2.49 10.97 0.67
C ALA A 192 1.63 9.70 0.84
N THR A 193 2.12 8.69 1.56
CA THR A 193 1.36 7.46 1.82
C THR A 193 0.06 7.74 2.57
N ASP A 194 0.09 8.58 3.61
CA ASP A 194 -1.10 8.90 4.42
C ASP A 194 -2.17 9.61 3.59
N PHE A 195 -1.76 10.52 2.70
CA PHE A 195 -2.69 11.19 1.78
C PHE A 195 -3.30 10.23 0.76
N VAL A 196 -2.52 9.30 0.21
CA VAL A 196 -3.05 8.26 -0.67
C VAL A 196 -4.07 7.40 0.09
N ILE A 197 -3.74 6.95 1.31
CA ILE A 197 -4.63 6.12 2.11
C ILE A 197 -5.94 6.86 2.36
N ALA A 198 -5.90 8.12 2.79
CA ALA A 198 -7.10 8.92 3.02
C ALA A 198 -7.96 9.08 1.74
N ASP A 199 -7.33 9.29 0.57
CA ASP A 199 -8.03 9.38 -0.72
C ASP A 199 -8.72 8.05 -1.09
N LEU A 200 -8.03 6.92 -0.92
CA LEU A 200 -8.56 5.59 -1.22
C LEU A 200 -9.64 5.15 -0.22
N GLU A 201 -9.49 5.46 1.07
CA GLU A 201 -10.53 5.25 2.08
C GLU A 201 -11.80 6.04 1.77
N ALA A 202 -11.68 7.28 1.30
CA ALA A 202 -12.82 8.09 0.87
C ALA A 202 -13.55 7.44 -0.32
N ILE A 203 -12.81 6.91 -1.30
CA ILE A 203 -13.38 6.18 -2.43
C ILE A 203 -14.06 4.90 -1.99
N LEU A 204 -13.44 4.15 -1.09
CA LEU A 204 -14.00 2.93 -0.51
C LEU A 204 -15.34 3.23 0.21
N GLN A 205 -15.36 4.28 1.04
CA GLN A 205 -16.58 4.71 1.74
C GLN A 205 -17.67 5.15 0.77
N GLN A 206 -17.32 5.91 -0.27
CA GLN A 206 -18.25 6.33 -1.30
C GLN A 206 -18.80 5.12 -2.08
N ALA A 207 -17.94 4.19 -2.49
CA ALA A 207 -18.33 2.99 -3.23
C ALA A 207 -19.28 2.12 -2.41
N ARG A 208 -18.99 1.88 -1.13
CA ARG A 208 -19.90 1.14 -0.23
C ARG A 208 -21.23 1.87 0.01
N GLY A 209 -21.23 3.20 0.01
CA GLY A 209 -22.44 4.01 0.13
C GLY A 209 -23.33 3.98 -1.12
N LEU A 210 -22.72 4.04 -2.31
CA LEU A 210 -23.42 4.03 -3.60
C LEU A 210 -23.86 2.62 -4.01
N TYR A 211 -23.02 1.62 -3.73
CA TYR A 211 -23.19 0.24 -4.15
C TYR A 211 -23.21 -0.66 -2.92
N GLN A 212 -24.35 -0.70 -2.21
CA GLN A 212 -24.51 -1.53 -1.01
C GLN A 212 -24.27 -3.03 -1.26
N THR A 213 -24.33 -3.48 -2.51
CA THR A 213 -24.13 -4.87 -2.93
C THR A 213 -22.93 -5.07 -3.85
N ALA A 214 -22.04 -4.08 -4.00
CA ALA A 214 -20.82 -4.29 -4.78
C ALA A 214 -19.95 -5.35 -4.11
N ASP A 215 -19.39 -6.24 -4.92
CA ASP A 215 -18.37 -7.18 -4.46
C ASP A 215 -17.06 -6.42 -4.19
N ASP A 216 -16.21 -7.01 -3.33
CA ASP A 216 -14.92 -6.43 -2.99
C ASP A 216 -14.01 -6.29 -4.23
N ASP A 217 -14.23 -7.10 -5.25
CA ASP A 217 -13.47 -7.08 -6.51
C ASP A 217 -13.80 -5.82 -7.34
N THR A 218 -15.07 -5.46 -7.50
CA THR A 218 -15.47 -4.20 -8.17
C THR A 218 -14.91 -2.98 -7.44
N ILE A 219 -14.98 -2.99 -6.10
CA ILE A 219 -14.45 -1.90 -5.28
C ILE A 219 -12.92 -1.82 -5.45
N ARG A 220 -12.24 -2.97 -5.47
CA ARG A 220 -10.79 -3.03 -5.70
C ARG A 220 -10.42 -2.49 -7.07
N ASP A 221 -11.15 -2.86 -8.11
CA ASP A 221 -10.94 -2.35 -9.47
C ASP A 221 -11.12 -0.82 -9.55
N MET A 222 -12.10 -0.25 -8.83
CA MET A 222 -12.25 1.20 -8.73
C MET A 222 -11.03 1.87 -8.08
N MET A 223 -10.49 1.29 -7.00
CA MET A 223 -9.29 1.80 -6.34
C MET A 223 -8.04 1.65 -7.22
N VAL A 224 -7.89 0.53 -7.93
CA VAL A 224 -6.79 0.31 -8.89
C VAL A 224 -6.84 1.36 -10.01
N LYS A 225 -8.02 1.63 -10.59
CA LYS A 225 -8.22 2.69 -11.58
C LYS A 225 -7.86 4.07 -11.01
N ARG A 226 -8.23 4.33 -9.75
CA ARG A 226 -7.84 5.57 -9.06
C ARG A 226 -6.32 5.69 -8.92
N VAL A 227 -5.65 4.63 -8.47
CA VAL A 227 -4.20 4.59 -8.31
C VAL A 227 -3.50 4.86 -9.65
N GLN A 228 -3.95 4.22 -10.73
CA GLN A 228 -3.41 4.47 -12.08
C GLN A 228 -3.57 5.93 -12.52
N ALA A 229 -4.72 6.54 -12.18
CA ALA A 229 -4.94 7.96 -12.45
C ALA A 229 -4.01 8.86 -11.61
N LEU A 230 -3.78 8.53 -10.33
CA LEU A 230 -2.82 9.24 -9.47
C LEU A 230 -1.39 9.10 -10.00
N ASP A 231 -0.96 7.89 -10.37
CA ASP A 231 0.37 7.61 -10.91
C ASP A 231 0.66 8.41 -12.17
N SER A 232 -0.34 8.59 -13.03
CA SER A 232 -0.23 9.40 -14.26
C SER A 232 0.00 10.90 -13.97
N ASN A 233 -0.32 11.36 -12.76
CA ASN A 233 -0.18 12.75 -12.32
C ASN A 233 0.96 12.95 -11.29
N LEU A 234 1.65 11.88 -10.88
CA LEU A 234 2.70 11.93 -9.87
C LEU A 234 4.11 11.74 -10.49
N PRO A 235 5.13 12.44 -9.95
CA PRO A 235 6.53 12.13 -10.24
C PRO A 235 6.88 10.67 -9.95
N GLU A 236 7.83 10.11 -10.72
CA GLU A 236 8.24 8.69 -10.62
C GLU A 236 8.64 8.27 -9.19
N ASN A 237 9.32 9.15 -8.45
CA ASN A 237 9.75 8.88 -7.08
C ASN A 237 8.60 8.78 -6.07
N LEU A 238 7.40 9.28 -6.41
CA LEU A 238 6.23 9.25 -5.52
C LEU A 238 5.24 8.13 -5.84
N LYS A 239 5.38 7.45 -6.98
CA LYS A 239 4.49 6.35 -7.40
C LYS A 239 4.49 5.18 -6.41
N ILE A 240 5.60 4.94 -5.70
CA ILE A 240 5.63 3.89 -4.67
C ILE A 240 4.62 4.13 -3.53
N HIS A 241 4.27 5.39 -3.24
CA HIS A 241 3.31 5.70 -2.20
C HIS A 241 1.87 5.35 -2.58
N THR A 242 1.54 5.34 -3.88
CA THR A 242 0.19 4.96 -4.35
C THR A 242 -0.02 3.46 -4.17
N GLU A 243 0.99 2.65 -4.51
CA GLU A 243 1.00 1.20 -4.30
C GLU A 243 0.93 0.83 -2.82
N LEU A 244 1.73 1.49 -1.97
CA LEU A 244 1.70 1.31 -0.51
C LEU A 244 0.33 1.67 0.07
N GLY A 245 -0.25 2.79 -0.34
CA GLY A 245 -1.57 3.18 0.14
C GLY A 245 -2.66 2.18 -0.25
N LEU A 246 -2.64 1.68 -1.49
CA LEU A 246 -3.55 0.63 -1.93
C LEU A 246 -3.37 -0.65 -1.12
N MET A 247 -2.13 -1.06 -0.88
CA MET A 247 -1.78 -2.23 -0.07
C MET A 247 -2.40 -2.15 1.33
N HIS A 248 -2.24 -1.02 2.03
CA HIS A 248 -2.80 -0.83 3.37
C HIS A 248 -4.33 -0.82 3.37
N VAL A 249 -4.96 -0.07 2.45
CA VAL A 249 -6.42 0.01 2.40
C VAL A 249 -7.05 -1.35 2.10
N VAL A 250 -6.48 -2.11 1.16
CA VAL A 250 -6.94 -3.47 0.84
C VAL A 250 -6.76 -4.40 2.03
N HIS A 251 -5.62 -4.36 2.72
CA HIS A 251 -5.36 -5.23 3.87
C HIS A 251 -6.39 -5.06 5.00
N GLU A 252 -6.69 -3.82 5.36
CA GLU A 252 -7.51 -3.55 6.54
C GLU A 252 -9.01 -3.68 6.25
N ASN A 253 -9.41 -3.31 5.03
CA ASN A 253 -10.81 -3.14 4.68
C ASN A 253 -11.37 -4.29 3.84
N MET A 254 -10.53 -5.12 3.24
CA MET A 254 -10.92 -6.25 2.42
C MET A 254 -10.34 -7.54 3.01
N ASN A 255 -11.05 -8.65 2.84
CA ASN A 255 -10.57 -9.96 3.29
C ASN A 255 -9.56 -10.54 2.28
N LYS A 256 -8.45 -9.82 2.05
CA LYS A 256 -7.40 -10.27 1.13
C LYS A 256 -6.70 -11.50 1.70
N THR A 257 -6.58 -12.55 0.88
CA THR A 257 -5.76 -13.73 1.19
C THR A 257 -4.32 -13.49 0.75
N TYR A 258 -3.38 -13.75 1.66
CA TYR A 258 -1.94 -13.67 1.41
C TYR A 258 -1.36 -15.07 1.19
N ALA A 259 -0.11 -15.15 0.75
CA ALA A 259 0.59 -16.43 0.64
C ALA A 259 0.85 -17.09 2.01
N ASN A 260 0.84 -16.29 3.07
CA ASN A 260 0.98 -16.72 4.47
C ASN A 260 -0.22 -16.21 5.29
N ASP A 261 -0.69 -17.04 6.23
CA ASP A 261 -1.78 -16.71 7.15
C ASP A 261 -1.28 -16.13 8.48
N GLU A 262 -0.01 -16.41 8.82
CA GLU A 262 0.65 -15.97 10.05
C GLU A 262 2.01 -15.28 9.74
N THR A 263 2.48 -14.47 10.68
CA THR A 263 3.83 -13.87 10.68
C THR A 263 4.90 -14.94 10.97
N MET A 264 6.18 -14.56 10.93
CA MET A 264 7.25 -15.51 11.27
C MET A 264 7.27 -15.89 12.76
N LEU A 265 6.59 -15.11 13.61
CA LEU A 265 6.45 -15.38 15.03
C LEU A 265 5.09 -16.01 15.41
N GLY A 266 4.22 -16.26 14.43
CA GLY A 266 2.94 -16.96 14.61
C GLY A 266 1.76 -16.05 14.95
N ASP A 267 1.90 -14.72 14.80
CA ASP A 267 0.77 -13.80 14.91
C ASP A 267 -0.07 -13.83 13.62
N GLU A 268 -1.38 -13.64 13.70
CA GLU A 268 -2.22 -13.60 12.49
C GLU A 268 -1.90 -12.37 11.64
N ILE A 269 -1.86 -12.53 10.31
CA ILE A 269 -1.55 -11.42 9.40
C ILE A 269 -2.52 -10.24 9.54
N VAL A 270 -3.78 -10.52 9.85
CA VAL A 270 -4.82 -9.49 10.05
C VAL A 270 -4.58 -8.61 11.28
N ASP A 271 -3.74 -9.06 12.21
CA ASP A 271 -3.42 -8.36 13.46
C ASP A 271 -2.18 -7.45 13.33
N ILE A 272 -1.45 -7.48 12.19
CA ILE A 272 -0.28 -6.64 11.97
C ILE A 272 -0.70 -5.16 11.94
N PRO A 273 -0.13 -4.29 12.77
CA PRO A 273 -0.42 -2.87 12.72
C PRO A 273 -0.04 -2.25 11.36
N ARG A 274 -0.87 -1.34 10.84
CA ARG A 274 -0.61 -0.59 9.59
C ARG A 274 0.83 -0.12 9.45
N LYS A 275 1.37 0.45 10.53
CA LYS A 275 2.71 1.04 10.61
C LYS A 275 3.86 0.03 10.46
N ASP A 276 3.59 -1.26 10.63
CA ASP A 276 4.58 -2.34 10.55
C ASP A 276 4.30 -3.24 9.33
N PHE A 277 3.16 -3.07 8.66
CA PHE A 277 2.67 -3.96 7.61
C PHE A 277 3.28 -3.68 6.23
N TYR A 278 3.74 -4.72 5.55
CA TYR A 278 4.20 -4.65 4.17
C TYR A 278 3.91 -5.94 3.40
N VAL A 279 3.68 -5.83 2.09
CA VAL A 279 3.40 -6.96 1.20
C VAL A 279 4.37 -6.95 0.05
N THR A 280 5.02 -8.08 -0.20
CA THR A 280 5.96 -8.27 -1.30
C THR A 280 5.26 -8.75 -2.57
N GLU A 281 5.92 -8.64 -3.73
CA GLU A 281 5.33 -9.01 -5.03
C GLU A 281 4.92 -10.49 -5.13
N ASP A 282 5.57 -11.36 -4.36
CA ASP A 282 5.19 -12.77 -4.20
C ASP A 282 3.98 -13.01 -3.26
N ASN A 283 3.27 -11.93 -2.92
CA ASN A 283 2.06 -11.88 -2.09
C ASN A 283 2.24 -12.36 -0.64
N TYR A 284 3.46 -12.34 -0.11
CA TYR A 284 3.70 -12.54 1.32
C TYR A 284 3.47 -11.24 2.09
N ALA A 285 2.74 -11.34 3.20
CA ALA A 285 2.53 -10.27 4.14
C ALA A 285 3.54 -10.34 5.29
N TRP A 286 4.06 -9.19 5.68
CA TRP A 286 5.16 -9.07 6.63
C TRP A 286 4.83 -8.06 7.72
N ASP A 287 5.15 -8.44 8.95
CA ASP A 287 5.60 -7.48 9.94
C ASP A 287 7.05 -7.11 9.59
N LEU A 288 7.28 -5.84 9.27
CA LEU A 288 8.60 -5.38 8.85
C LEU A 288 9.63 -5.36 9.96
N THR A 289 9.24 -5.28 11.23
CA THR A 289 10.17 -5.46 12.34
C THR A 289 10.72 -6.89 12.32
N GLU A 290 9.85 -7.88 12.15
CA GLU A 290 10.26 -9.27 12.04
C GLU A 290 11.11 -9.51 10.79
N LEU A 291 10.67 -9.02 9.63
CA LEU A 291 11.39 -9.20 8.36
C LEU A 291 12.79 -8.59 8.42
N VAL A 292 12.91 -7.37 8.97
CA VAL A 292 14.20 -6.70 9.15
C VAL A 292 15.13 -7.51 10.04
N ASN A 293 14.61 -8.09 11.12
CA ASN A 293 15.40 -8.94 12.01
C ASN A 293 15.86 -10.22 11.32
N ALA A 294 14.99 -10.87 10.54
CA ALA A 294 15.35 -12.06 9.76
C ALA A 294 16.42 -11.75 8.70
N ILE A 295 16.30 -10.62 7.98
CA ILE A 295 17.30 -10.18 7.00
C ILE A 295 18.64 -9.90 7.70
N LYS A 296 18.63 -9.23 8.85
CA LYS A 296 19.84 -8.97 9.65
C LYS A 296 20.51 -10.26 10.10
N ALA A 297 19.74 -11.23 10.60
CA ALA A 297 20.24 -12.53 11.01
C ALA A 297 20.89 -13.28 9.84
N ASN A 298 20.35 -13.13 8.62
CA ASN A 298 20.92 -13.66 7.39
C ASN A 298 22.02 -12.78 6.78
N GLY A 299 22.62 -11.89 7.57
CA GLY A 299 23.75 -11.05 7.17
C GLY A 299 23.39 -9.97 6.14
N GLY A 300 22.12 -9.62 5.96
CA GLY A 300 21.69 -8.56 5.06
C GLY A 300 21.39 -9.02 3.63
N VAL A 301 21.28 -10.33 3.37
CA VAL A 301 20.81 -10.82 2.07
C VAL A 301 19.32 -10.51 1.92
N MET A 302 18.93 -9.76 0.88
CA MET A 302 17.53 -9.40 0.59
C MET A 302 16.76 -10.60 0.02
N ARG A 303 16.48 -11.57 0.89
CA ARG A 303 15.78 -12.82 0.57
C ARG A 303 14.56 -12.96 1.45
N ASN A 304 13.47 -13.44 0.87
CA ASN A 304 12.26 -13.85 1.58
C ASN A 304 12.60 -15.02 2.52
N PRO A 305 12.46 -14.87 3.85
CA PRO A 305 12.77 -15.95 4.80
C PRO A 305 11.88 -17.19 4.69
N LEU A 306 10.66 -17.03 4.19
CA LEU A 306 9.65 -18.09 4.05
C LEU A 306 9.79 -18.81 2.70
N SER A 307 9.71 -18.06 1.59
CA SER A 307 9.79 -18.64 0.24
C SER A 307 11.22 -18.97 -0.20
N ARG A 308 12.23 -18.43 0.49
CA ARG A 308 13.66 -18.48 0.14
C ARG A 308 14.00 -17.80 -1.19
N GLY A 309 13.04 -17.20 -1.88
CA GLY A 309 13.27 -16.40 -3.08
C GLY A 309 13.97 -15.08 -2.79
N MET A 310 14.74 -14.56 -3.75
CA MET A 310 15.28 -13.20 -3.66
C MET A 310 14.15 -12.19 -3.81
N PHE A 311 14.14 -11.15 -2.98
CA PHE A 311 13.22 -10.03 -3.17
C PHE A 311 13.52 -9.34 -4.50
N THR A 312 12.48 -8.90 -5.19
CA THR A 312 12.66 -8.16 -6.44
C THR A 312 13.27 -6.78 -6.15
N PRO A 313 13.86 -6.11 -7.16
CA PRO A 313 14.35 -4.74 -6.97
C PRO A 313 13.27 -3.77 -6.49
N LYS A 314 11.99 -4.05 -6.80
CA LYS A 314 10.85 -3.28 -6.32
C LYS A 314 10.63 -3.51 -4.83
N ASP A 315 10.55 -4.77 -4.41
CA ASP A 315 10.41 -5.15 -2.99
C ASP A 315 11.54 -4.57 -2.14
N VAL A 316 12.79 -4.67 -2.62
CA VAL A 316 13.95 -4.12 -1.92
C VAL A 316 13.80 -2.61 -1.69
N ARG A 317 13.34 -1.85 -2.70
CA ARG A 317 13.10 -0.41 -2.53
C ARG A 317 11.98 -0.14 -1.54
N GLY A 318 10.87 -0.86 -1.61
CA GLY A 318 9.75 -0.69 -0.67
C GLY A 318 10.14 -0.98 0.77
N ILE A 319 10.83 -2.11 1.00
CA ILE A 319 11.38 -2.46 2.32
C ILE A 319 12.30 -1.35 2.84
N LEU A 320 13.23 -0.85 2.02
CA LEU A 320 14.18 0.18 2.44
C LEU A 320 13.54 1.55 2.68
N MET A 321 12.42 1.86 2.03
CA MET A 321 11.67 3.10 2.24
C MET A 321 10.87 3.09 3.54
N HIS A 322 10.47 1.90 4.01
CA HIS A 322 9.74 1.76 5.26
C HIS A 322 10.58 2.26 6.47
N PRO A 323 9.97 2.94 7.47
CA PRO A 323 10.68 3.43 8.66
C PRO A 323 11.62 2.40 9.31
N ASP A 324 11.13 1.17 9.56
CA ASP A 324 11.94 0.12 10.20
C ASP A 324 12.99 -0.50 9.26
N GLY A 325 12.70 -0.51 7.95
CA GLY A 325 13.58 -1.05 6.94
C GLY A 325 14.76 -0.16 6.58
N LYS A 326 14.74 1.14 6.92
CA LYS A 326 15.88 2.07 6.74
C LYS A 326 17.18 1.55 7.36
N SER A 327 17.09 0.79 8.45
CA SER A 327 18.25 0.19 9.10
C SER A 327 18.99 -0.84 8.22
N LEU A 328 18.31 -1.43 7.22
CA LEU A 328 18.91 -2.35 6.26
C LEU A 328 19.72 -1.62 5.18
N ALA A 329 19.48 -0.33 4.94
CA ALA A 329 20.21 0.42 3.90
C ALA A 329 21.72 0.46 4.20
N ALA A 330 22.09 0.64 5.47
CA ALA A 330 23.49 0.60 5.90
C ALA A 330 24.12 -0.78 5.63
N LEU A 331 23.37 -1.87 5.88
CA LEU A 331 23.83 -3.23 5.58
C LEU A 331 23.97 -3.48 4.08
N GLN A 332 23.08 -2.94 3.25
CA GLN A 332 23.23 -3.04 1.79
C GLN A 332 24.49 -2.32 1.28
N ILE A 333 24.78 -1.14 1.82
CA ILE A 333 26.02 -0.41 1.50
C ILE A 333 27.23 -1.25 1.95
N GLN A 334 27.20 -1.79 3.17
CA GLN A 334 28.28 -2.62 3.69
C GLN A 334 28.50 -3.88 2.83
N GLN A 335 27.43 -4.60 2.46
CA GLN A 335 27.51 -5.77 1.58
C GLN A 335 28.08 -5.40 0.20
N ARG A 336 27.64 -4.28 -0.37
CA ARG A 336 28.17 -3.77 -1.64
C ARG A 336 29.64 -3.39 -1.54
N ASP A 337 30.06 -2.76 -0.46
CA ASP A 337 31.45 -2.35 -0.28
C ASP A 337 32.37 -3.54 0.01
N MET A 338 31.90 -4.54 0.78
CA MET A 338 32.59 -5.82 0.91
C MET A 338 32.74 -6.52 -0.44
N ALA A 339 31.69 -6.54 -1.28
CA ALA A 339 31.75 -7.15 -2.61
C ALA A 339 32.77 -6.45 -3.53
N LYS A 340 32.86 -5.11 -3.49
CA LYS A 340 33.89 -4.34 -4.23
C LYS A 340 35.31 -4.62 -3.73
N GLY A 341 35.45 -4.94 -2.44
CA GLY A 341 36.73 -5.22 -1.79
C GLY A 341 37.42 -6.51 -2.28
N VAL A 342 36.68 -7.40 -2.96
CA VAL A 342 37.24 -8.64 -3.52
C VAL A 342 37.82 -8.38 -4.90
N ARG A 343 39.14 -8.53 -5.05
CA ARG A 343 39.87 -8.26 -6.30
C ARG A 343 39.53 -9.27 -7.38
N MET A 344 39.65 -8.86 -8.64
CA MET A 344 39.40 -9.75 -9.78
C MET A 344 40.28 -11.01 -9.74
N ALA A 345 41.55 -10.88 -9.32
CA ALA A 345 42.43 -12.05 -9.16
C ALA A 345 41.88 -13.09 -8.17
N THR A 346 41.24 -12.64 -7.08
CA THR A 346 40.61 -13.55 -6.11
C THR A 346 39.34 -14.19 -6.67
N ILE A 347 38.57 -13.45 -7.46
CA ILE A 347 37.43 -14.01 -8.20
C ILE A 347 37.91 -15.09 -9.17
N ASP A 348 39.00 -14.86 -9.91
CA ASP A 348 39.55 -15.84 -10.83
C ASP A 348 40.05 -17.11 -10.10
N GLU A 349 40.63 -16.98 -8.91
CA GLU A 349 40.97 -18.13 -8.05
C GLU A 349 39.71 -18.87 -7.55
N MET A 350 38.60 -18.16 -7.28
CA MET A 350 37.32 -18.80 -6.95
C MET A 350 36.78 -19.64 -8.11
N ASP A 351 36.82 -19.15 -9.35
CA ASP A 351 36.37 -19.95 -10.50
C ASP A 351 37.26 -21.16 -10.75
N LYS A 352 38.59 -21.01 -10.63
CA LYS A 352 39.50 -22.16 -10.73
C LYS A 352 39.16 -23.23 -9.71
N LEU A 353 38.91 -22.83 -8.45
CA LEU A 353 38.46 -23.74 -7.40
C LEU A 353 37.15 -24.42 -7.81
N ALA A 354 36.13 -23.63 -8.17
CA ALA A 354 34.81 -24.16 -8.53
C ALA A 354 34.87 -25.19 -9.68
N VAL A 355 35.63 -24.90 -10.74
CA VAL A 355 35.81 -25.81 -11.87
C VAL A 355 36.41 -27.15 -11.42
N ILE A 356 37.46 -27.13 -10.58
CA ILE A 356 38.08 -28.36 -10.09
C ILE A 356 37.08 -29.15 -9.23
N LEU A 357 36.38 -28.49 -8.30
CA LEU A 357 35.42 -29.14 -7.40
C LEU A 357 34.23 -29.77 -8.13
N LEU A 358 33.80 -29.19 -9.25
CA LEU A 358 32.68 -29.68 -10.05
C LEU A 358 33.09 -30.80 -11.02
N GLN A 359 34.32 -30.79 -11.52
CA GLN A 359 34.82 -31.78 -12.49
C GLN A 359 35.44 -33.01 -11.84
N ASP A 360 35.76 -32.96 -10.54
CA ASP A 360 36.41 -34.05 -9.83
C ASP A 360 35.47 -35.25 -9.61
N GLN A 361 35.61 -36.24 -10.49
CA GLN A 361 34.93 -37.53 -10.40
C GLN A 361 35.84 -38.64 -9.81
N SER A 362 36.99 -38.27 -9.22
CA SER A 362 37.90 -39.26 -8.63
C SER A 362 37.34 -39.86 -7.34
N SER A 363 37.65 -41.14 -7.10
CA SER A 363 37.18 -41.84 -5.90
C SER A 363 37.84 -41.34 -4.61
N ASP A 364 39.06 -40.82 -4.69
CA ASP A 364 39.81 -40.29 -3.55
C ASP A 364 39.64 -38.78 -3.35
N GLN A 365 39.03 -38.08 -4.32
CA GLN A 365 38.79 -36.63 -4.34
C GLN A 365 40.07 -35.83 -4.08
N LEU A 366 41.23 -36.40 -4.44
CA LEU A 366 42.53 -35.78 -4.19
C LEU A 366 42.70 -34.44 -4.93
N PRO A 367 42.23 -34.26 -6.19
CA PRO A 367 42.23 -32.96 -6.85
C PRO A 367 41.47 -31.89 -6.07
N SER A 368 40.23 -32.20 -5.65
CA SER A 368 39.41 -31.26 -4.86
C SER A 368 40.05 -30.87 -3.55
N ARG A 369 40.59 -31.84 -2.80
CA ARG A 369 41.27 -31.59 -1.52
C ARG A 369 42.46 -30.66 -1.68
N ARG A 370 43.30 -30.91 -2.69
CA ARG A 370 44.45 -30.05 -3.01
C ARG A 370 44.02 -28.64 -3.41
N ALA A 371 42.97 -28.51 -4.23
CA ALA A 371 42.46 -27.21 -4.64
C ALA A 371 41.92 -26.39 -3.45
N VAL A 372 41.19 -27.03 -2.54
CA VAL A 372 40.70 -26.39 -1.30
C VAL A 372 41.86 -25.90 -0.43
N ASP A 373 42.89 -26.74 -0.22
CA ASP A 373 44.05 -26.35 0.57
C ASP A 373 44.86 -25.20 -0.08
N GLN A 374 45.02 -25.23 -1.40
CA GLN A 374 45.65 -24.17 -2.16
C GLN A 374 44.87 -22.86 -2.04
N PHE A 375 43.55 -22.90 -2.19
CA PHE A 375 42.70 -21.72 -2.09
C PHE A 375 42.70 -21.13 -0.67
N LEU A 376 42.66 -21.95 0.38
CA LEU A 376 42.77 -21.47 1.77
C LEU A 376 44.14 -20.87 2.06
N THR A 377 45.21 -21.45 1.50
CA THR A 377 46.57 -20.88 1.60
C THR A 377 46.64 -19.53 0.89
N TYR A 378 46.02 -19.42 -0.29
CA TYR A 378 45.91 -18.16 -1.02
C TYR A 378 45.16 -17.10 -0.20
N ILE A 379 43.99 -17.43 0.37
CA ILE A 379 43.20 -16.50 1.22
C ILE A 379 44.06 -15.94 2.36
N ALA A 380 44.87 -16.78 3.01
CA ALA A 380 45.72 -16.35 4.13
C ALA A 380 46.77 -15.29 3.73
N THR A 381 47.08 -15.16 2.44
CA THR A 381 48.01 -14.14 1.91
C THR A 381 47.33 -12.82 1.53
N LEU A 382 46.01 -12.76 1.52
CA LEU A 382 45.25 -11.57 1.10
C LEU A 382 45.28 -10.47 2.17
N PRO A 383 45.05 -9.19 1.82
CA PRO A 383 44.83 -8.14 2.80
C PRO A 383 43.66 -8.46 3.73
N GLU A 384 43.74 -8.00 4.99
CA GLU A 384 42.73 -8.28 6.02
C GLU A 384 41.31 -7.87 5.59
N GLN A 385 41.16 -6.78 4.85
CA GLN A 385 39.86 -6.32 4.33
C GLN A 385 39.23 -7.34 3.37
N GLU A 386 40.03 -7.96 2.51
CA GLU A 386 39.56 -8.95 1.54
C GLU A 386 39.27 -10.29 2.22
N GLN A 387 40.10 -10.68 3.21
CA GLN A 387 39.79 -11.84 4.05
C GLN A 387 38.45 -11.68 4.77
N LYS A 388 38.21 -10.51 5.39
CA LYS A 388 36.92 -10.18 6.02
C LYS A 388 35.76 -10.21 5.03
N ALA A 389 35.97 -9.75 3.79
CA ALA A 389 34.95 -9.85 2.76
C ALA A 389 34.64 -11.31 2.42
N ILE A 390 35.64 -12.17 2.22
CA ILE A 390 35.45 -13.60 1.94
C ILE A 390 34.73 -14.31 3.11
N ASP A 391 35.07 -13.94 4.35
CA ASP A 391 34.51 -14.57 5.54
C ASP A 391 33.13 -14.04 5.93
N GLY A 392 32.79 -12.80 5.58
CA GLY A 392 31.56 -12.12 5.99
C GLY A 392 30.52 -11.91 4.90
N LEU A 393 30.92 -11.90 3.62
CA LEU A 393 30.01 -11.69 2.50
C LEU A 393 29.15 -12.94 2.28
N ARG A 394 27.83 -12.72 2.22
CA ARG A 394 26.86 -13.75 1.86
C ARG A 394 26.37 -13.47 0.44
N CYS A 395 26.59 -14.43 -0.46
CA CYS A 395 26.17 -14.28 -1.85
C CYS A 395 24.77 -14.88 -2.06
N PRO A 396 23.89 -14.21 -2.82
CA PRO A 396 22.62 -14.79 -3.22
C PRO A 396 22.87 -15.92 -4.22
N ALA A 397 22.80 -17.15 -3.73
CA ALA A 397 23.02 -18.37 -4.52
C ALA A 397 22.05 -19.47 -4.10
N THR A 398 21.80 -20.40 -5.04
CA THR A 398 20.89 -21.54 -4.86
C THR A 398 21.55 -22.80 -5.39
N ASP A 399 21.51 -23.88 -4.61
CA ASP A 399 22.04 -25.19 -5.00
C ASP A 399 21.34 -25.67 -6.28
N SER A 400 22.11 -25.79 -7.36
CA SER A 400 21.64 -26.12 -8.70
C SER A 400 21.00 -27.51 -8.79
N HIS A 401 21.28 -28.39 -7.83
CA HIS A 401 20.72 -29.74 -7.80
C HIS A 401 19.45 -29.83 -6.95
N THR A 402 19.43 -29.17 -5.78
CA THR A 402 18.33 -29.31 -4.82
C THR A 402 17.34 -28.14 -4.85
N GLY A 403 17.70 -27.00 -5.44
CA GLY A 403 16.94 -25.76 -5.35
C GLY A 403 17.01 -25.09 -3.97
N VAL A 404 17.76 -25.65 -3.02
CA VAL A 404 17.90 -25.11 -1.67
C VAL A 404 18.88 -23.95 -1.69
N THR A 405 18.51 -22.85 -1.06
CA THR A 405 19.37 -21.67 -1.00
C THR A 405 20.61 -21.88 -0.15
N TYR A 406 21.72 -21.27 -0.55
CA TYR A 406 22.91 -21.20 0.30
C TYR A 406 22.75 -20.12 1.37
N ASP A 407 23.09 -20.48 2.60
CA ASP A 407 23.09 -19.61 3.79
C ASP A 407 24.49 -19.54 4.44
N SER A 408 25.57 -19.79 3.69
CA SER A 408 26.96 -19.74 4.17
C SER A 408 27.77 -18.64 3.50
N THR A 409 28.87 -18.22 4.13
CA THR A 409 29.84 -17.31 3.49
C THR A 409 30.85 -18.09 2.65
N ILE A 410 31.56 -17.41 1.73
CA ILE A 410 32.57 -18.05 0.86
C ILE A 410 33.61 -18.79 1.71
N GLY A 411 34.14 -18.13 2.75
CA GLY A 411 35.12 -18.73 3.66
C GLY A 411 34.56 -19.93 4.45
N GLU A 412 33.31 -19.84 4.91
CA GLU A 412 32.63 -20.93 5.63
C GLU A 412 32.47 -22.17 4.74
N SER A 413 31.93 -22.02 3.52
CA SER A 413 31.68 -23.15 2.61
C SER A 413 32.97 -23.89 2.22
N VAL A 414 34.09 -23.18 2.04
CA VAL A 414 35.40 -23.79 1.75
C VAL A 414 35.95 -24.54 2.97
N ARG A 415 35.83 -23.95 4.17
CA ARG A 415 36.25 -24.62 5.42
C ARG A 415 35.41 -25.87 5.72
N ASP A 416 34.11 -25.81 5.45
CA ASP A 416 33.21 -26.95 5.62
C ASP A 416 33.50 -28.08 4.61
N ALA A 417 33.84 -27.73 3.36
CA ALA A 417 34.33 -28.70 2.38
C ALA A 417 35.63 -29.37 2.85
N LYS A 418 36.59 -28.59 3.37
CA LYS A 418 37.84 -29.13 3.97
C LYS A 418 37.55 -30.07 5.14
N GLY A 419 36.57 -29.73 5.97
CA GLY A 419 36.12 -30.54 7.10
C GLY A 419 35.27 -31.76 6.71
N ASN A 420 35.04 -32.02 5.41
CA ASN A 420 34.12 -33.04 4.89
C ASN A 420 32.69 -32.92 5.45
N ARG A 421 32.24 -31.70 5.79
CA ARG A 421 30.86 -31.43 6.26
C ARG A 421 29.88 -31.26 5.11
N ILE A 422 30.38 -30.80 3.96
CA ILE A 422 29.62 -30.58 2.73
C ILE A 422 30.41 -31.20 1.58
N CYS A 423 29.72 -31.76 0.58
CA CYS A 423 30.37 -32.35 -0.57
C CYS A 423 31.03 -31.29 -1.47
N PHE A 424 32.15 -31.64 -2.10
CA PHE A 424 32.91 -30.71 -2.96
C PHE A 424 32.06 -30.12 -4.09
N HIS A 425 31.22 -30.91 -4.75
CA HIS A 425 30.33 -30.43 -5.82
C HIS A 425 29.39 -29.31 -5.34
N LYS A 426 28.81 -29.45 -4.14
CA LYS A 426 27.93 -28.43 -3.57
C LYS A 426 28.67 -27.15 -3.21
N THR A 427 29.89 -27.25 -2.72
CA THR A 427 30.76 -26.09 -2.51
C THR A 427 31.19 -25.47 -3.85
N GLY A 428 31.56 -26.28 -4.84
CA GLY A 428 31.93 -25.82 -6.18
C GLY A 428 30.82 -25.03 -6.85
N ASP A 429 29.58 -25.51 -6.78
CA ASP A 429 28.39 -24.83 -7.31
C ASP A 429 28.17 -23.46 -6.62
N TYR A 430 28.23 -23.42 -5.28
CA TYR A 430 28.13 -22.17 -4.53
C TYR A 430 29.23 -21.17 -4.92
N ILE A 431 30.49 -21.62 -4.94
CA ILE A 431 31.64 -20.76 -5.24
C ILE A 431 31.55 -20.21 -6.66
N GLN A 432 31.10 -21.01 -7.62
CA GLN A 432 30.86 -20.57 -9.01
C GLN A 432 29.82 -19.44 -9.07
N GLN A 433 28.71 -19.59 -8.36
CA GLN A 433 27.65 -18.58 -8.30
C GLN A 433 28.12 -17.31 -7.57
N ALA A 434 28.87 -17.47 -6.47
CA ALA A 434 29.45 -16.36 -5.72
C ALA A 434 30.45 -15.56 -6.57
N ALA A 435 31.33 -16.23 -7.33
CA ALA A 435 32.26 -15.56 -8.24
C ALA A 435 31.51 -14.76 -9.31
N ASN A 436 30.48 -15.35 -9.92
CA ASN A 436 29.62 -14.66 -10.89
C ASN A 436 28.86 -13.47 -10.29
N HIS A 437 28.42 -13.58 -9.04
CA HIS A 437 27.80 -12.47 -8.31
C HIS A 437 28.79 -11.34 -8.10
N LEU A 438 30.00 -11.63 -7.59
CA LEU A 438 31.06 -10.64 -7.35
C LEU A 438 31.48 -9.89 -8.62
N ARG A 439 31.59 -10.59 -9.76
CA ARG A 439 31.88 -9.96 -11.06
C ARG A 439 30.91 -8.84 -11.42
N LYS A 440 29.62 -8.99 -11.10
CA LYS A 440 28.61 -7.97 -11.42
C LYS A 440 28.85 -6.65 -10.65
N TYR A 441 29.55 -6.69 -9.52
CA TYR A 441 29.88 -5.50 -8.73
C TYR A 441 31.25 -4.89 -9.09
N GLN A 442 32.08 -5.62 -9.84
CA GLN A 442 33.35 -5.12 -10.36
C GLN A 442 33.09 -4.33 -11.66
N GLY A 443 33.34 -3.01 -11.65
CA GLY A 443 33.17 -2.14 -12.83
C GLY A 443 31.88 -1.32 -12.86
N VAL A 444 31.01 -1.42 -11.85
CA VAL A 444 29.90 -0.47 -11.68
C VAL A 444 30.47 0.81 -11.05
N PRO A 445 30.50 1.96 -11.75
CA PRO A 445 30.92 3.22 -11.14
C PRO A 445 30.14 3.46 -9.84
N PRO A 446 30.73 4.14 -8.84
CA PRO A 446 30.01 4.47 -7.62
C PRO A 446 28.68 5.11 -8.02
N ALA A 447 27.57 4.55 -7.54
CA ALA A 447 26.26 5.14 -7.80
C ALA A 447 26.35 6.62 -7.40
N PRO A 448 25.81 7.55 -8.21
CA PRO A 448 25.74 8.95 -7.80
C PRO A 448 25.11 8.95 -6.40
N LYS A 449 25.74 9.67 -5.46
CA LYS A 449 25.27 9.76 -4.08
C LYS A 449 23.77 10.00 -4.15
N CYS A 450 22.98 8.98 -3.80
CA CYS A 450 21.56 9.14 -3.67
C CYS A 450 21.41 9.99 -2.42
N SER A 451 21.36 11.31 -2.62
CA SER A 451 20.99 12.27 -1.62
C SER A 451 19.52 11.99 -1.30
N LEU A 452 19.30 11.02 -0.42
CA LEU A 452 18.12 10.98 0.43
C LEU A 452 18.20 12.23 1.30
N MET A 453 17.55 13.30 0.82
CA MET A 453 17.09 14.41 1.66
C MET A 453 15.70 14.07 2.15
#